data_AF-A0A8S3Y2D6-F1
#
_entry.id   AF-A0A8S3Y2D6-F1
#
_cell.length_a   1.000
_cell.length_b   1.000
_cell.length_c   1.000
_cell.angle_alpha   90.00
_cell.angle_beta   90.00
_cell.angle_gamma   90.00
#
_symmetry.space_group_name_H-M   'P 1'
#
loop_
_entity.id
_entity.type
_entity.pdbx_description
1 polymer ?
#
loop_
_entity_poly.entity_id
_entity_poly.type
_entity_poly.pdbx_seq_one_letter_code
_entity_poly.pdbx_strand_id
1 'polypeptide(L)'
;MLVTYLKASRDVCETDSIIFGAVLAVCRIIEAKVSTAGCATGQSNIPAWRRRIEERIAKARALIGRLICFRSGNNRPRIVHTVRMAFAMTNVSLSQPDITQKLTECIDDLKQRIAAWGQFQEALNQKSLPSLFTTGITHLVPKD
;
A
#
# COMPACT_ATOMS: atom_id res chain seq x y z
N MET A 1 -13.04 -16.64 2.46
CA MET A 1 -13.59 -15.33 2.04
C MET A 1 -12.61 -14.72 1.06
N LEU A 2 -13.06 -14.45 -0.17
CA LEU A 2 -12.22 -14.03 -1.29
C LEU A 2 -11.39 -12.79 -0.95
N VAL A 3 -10.07 -12.90 -1.17
CA VAL A 3 -9.18 -11.76 -1.34
C VAL A 3 -9.65 -11.07 -2.63
N THR A 4 -10.52 -10.08 -2.50
CA THR A 4 -10.81 -9.17 -3.60
C THR A 4 -9.50 -8.50 -3.96
N TYR A 5 -9.03 -8.81 -5.16
CA TYR A 5 -7.81 -8.29 -5.77
C TYR A 5 -7.70 -6.79 -5.49
N LEU A 6 -6.57 -6.37 -4.94
CA LEU A 6 -6.18 -4.97 -4.87
C LEU A 6 -6.56 -4.31 -6.20
N LYS A 7 -7.38 -3.26 -6.14
CA LYS A 7 -7.75 -2.48 -7.32
C LYS A 7 -6.46 -2.16 -8.08
N ALA A 8 -6.41 -2.52 -9.37
CA ALA A 8 -5.21 -2.41 -10.20
C ALA A 8 -4.49 -1.08 -9.91
N SER A 9 -3.30 -1.18 -9.34
CA SER A 9 -2.50 -0.01 -8.98
C SER A 9 -2.14 0.73 -10.27
N ARG A 10 -2.48 2.01 -10.33
CA ARG A 10 -2.37 2.83 -11.55
C ARG A 10 -1.04 3.59 -11.63
N ASP A 11 -0.21 3.49 -10.61
CA ASP A 11 1.07 4.20 -10.50
C ASP A 11 2.21 3.21 -10.21
N VAL A 12 3.28 3.30 -11.01
CA VAL A 12 4.50 2.50 -10.86
C VAL A 12 5.12 2.75 -9.48
N CYS A 13 5.02 3.98 -8.96
CA CYS A 13 5.51 4.29 -7.63
C CYS A 13 4.75 3.50 -6.56
N GLU A 14 3.45 3.25 -6.72
CA GLU A 14 2.68 2.47 -5.74
C GLU A 14 3.10 0.99 -5.69
N THR A 15 3.56 0.42 -6.81
CA THR A 15 3.98 -0.98 -6.93
C THR A 15 5.48 -1.21 -6.72
N ASP A 16 6.32 -0.19 -6.90
CA ASP A 16 7.79 -0.28 -6.81
C ASP A 16 8.28 -0.93 -5.52
N SER A 17 7.73 -0.56 -4.36
CA SER A 17 8.16 -1.15 -3.08
C SER A 17 7.74 -2.61 -2.91
N ILE A 18 6.61 -3.01 -3.52
CA ILE A 18 6.14 -4.40 -3.52
C ILE A 18 7.02 -5.24 -4.44
N ILE A 19 7.34 -4.72 -5.64
CA ILE A 19 8.25 -5.36 -6.60
C ILE A 19 9.66 -5.47 -5.99
N PHE A 20 10.19 -4.38 -5.45
CA PHE A 20 11.52 -4.35 -4.83
C PHE A 20 11.63 -5.32 -3.66
N GLY A 21 10.63 -5.38 -2.77
CA GLY A 21 10.67 -6.34 -1.68
C GLY A 21 10.40 -7.78 -2.14
N ALA A 22 9.62 -8.02 -3.20
CA ALA A 22 9.48 -9.35 -3.80
C ALA A 22 10.81 -9.83 -4.38
N VAL A 23 11.52 -8.97 -5.12
CA VAL A 23 12.88 -9.23 -5.63
C VAL A 23 13.83 -9.52 -4.47
N LEU A 24 13.82 -8.71 -3.41
CA LEU A 24 14.64 -8.96 -2.22
C LEU A 24 14.31 -10.29 -1.53
N ALA A 25 13.03 -10.67 -1.45
CA ALA A 25 12.62 -11.94 -0.85
C ALA A 25 13.14 -13.13 -1.67
N VAL A 26 12.97 -13.09 -2.99
CA VAL A 26 13.50 -14.11 -3.91
C VAL A 26 15.02 -14.20 -3.83
N CYS A 27 15.72 -13.06 -3.85
CA CYS A 27 17.17 -13.04 -3.71
C CYS A 27 17.65 -13.61 -2.38
N ARG A 28 16.90 -13.44 -1.29
CA ARG A 28 17.21 -14.04 0.02
C ARG A 28 16.98 -15.54 0.06
N ILE A 29 15.95 -16.04 -0.62
CA ILE A 29 15.64 -17.48 -0.72
C ILE A 29 16.71 -18.21 -1.55
N ILE A 30 17.19 -17.56 -2.61
CA ILE A 30 18.22 -18.11 -3.51
C ILE A 30 19.64 -17.89 -2.93
N GLU A 31 19.76 -17.26 -1.75
CA GLU A 31 21.05 -16.83 -1.15
C GLU A 31 21.93 -16.01 -2.11
N ALA A 32 21.32 -15.37 -3.10
CA ALA A 32 22.03 -14.53 -4.06
C ALA A 32 22.52 -13.26 -3.33
N LYS A 33 23.83 -13.00 -3.39
CA LYS A 33 24.42 -11.75 -2.90
C LYS A 33 23.94 -10.58 -3.74
N VAL A 34 22.87 -9.93 -3.31
CA VAL A 34 22.46 -8.63 -3.85
C VAL A 34 23.40 -7.58 -3.27
N SER A 35 24.37 -7.15 -4.07
CA SER A 35 25.21 -6.00 -3.71
C SER A 35 24.36 -4.73 -3.82
N THR A 36 23.84 -4.25 -2.69
CA THR A 36 23.19 -2.94 -2.62
C THR A 36 24.28 -1.86 -2.63
N ALA A 37 24.89 -1.63 -3.79
CA ALA A 37 25.83 -0.54 -3.98
C ALA A 37 25.04 0.77 -4.11
N GLY A 38 25.09 1.62 -3.07
CA GLY A 38 24.65 3.01 -3.19
C GLY A 38 24.07 3.63 -1.91
N CYS A 39 24.73 4.69 -1.45
CA CYS A 39 24.27 5.70 -0.48
C CYS A 39 24.39 5.36 1.01
N ALA A 40 25.63 5.27 1.48
CA ALA A 40 25.97 5.52 2.87
C ALA A 40 25.91 7.04 3.15
N THR A 41 24.81 7.52 3.71
CA THR A 41 24.74 8.80 4.43
C THR A 41 23.94 8.58 5.71
N GLY A 42 24.65 8.46 6.83
CA GLY A 42 24.12 8.50 8.21
C GLY A 42 22.77 7.82 8.41
N GLN A 43 22.69 6.49 8.24
CA GLN A 43 21.41 5.79 8.22
C GLN A 43 21.09 5.18 9.59
N SER A 44 19.89 5.48 10.11
CA SER A 44 19.23 4.66 11.12
C SER A 44 19.36 3.18 10.76
N ASN A 45 19.54 2.27 11.73
CA ASN A 45 19.58 0.80 11.56
C ASN A 45 18.37 0.17 10.82
N ILE A 46 17.39 0.98 10.41
CA ILE A 46 16.19 0.57 9.68
C ILE A 46 16.51 0.49 8.17
N PRO A 47 16.35 -0.68 7.52
CA PRO A 47 16.51 -0.83 6.07
C PRO A 47 15.62 0.12 5.26
N ALA A 48 16.12 0.59 4.12
CA ALA A 48 15.41 1.55 3.27
C ALA A 48 14.01 1.08 2.84
N TRP A 49 13.83 -0.22 2.53
CA TRP A 49 12.53 -0.79 2.18
C TRP A 49 11.51 -0.67 3.32
N ARG A 50 11.96 -0.88 4.57
CA ARG A 50 11.09 -0.81 5.76
C ARG A 50 10.62 0.62 5.99
N ARG A 51 11.54 1.59 5.89
CA ARG A 51 11.22 3.02 5.99
C ARG A 51 10.17 3.43 4.96
N ARG A 52 10.32 2.99 3.70
CA ARG A 52 9.36 3.30 2.62
C ARG A 52 7.96 2.74 2.91
N ILE A 53 7.87 1.51 3.43
CA ILE A 53 6.60 0.89 3.80
C ILE A 53 5.93 1.63 4.97
N GLU A 54 6.69 1.89 6.02
CA GLU A 54 6.20 2.60 7.21
C GLU A 54 5.69 4.01 6.85
N GLU A 55 6.41 4.72 5.97
CA GLU A 55 5.99 6.03 5.48
C GLU A 55 4.68 5.97 4.68
N ARG A 56 4.49 4.94 3.85
CA ARG A 56 3.23 4.74 3.10
C ARG A 56 2.07 4.44 4.02
N ILE A 57 2.28 3.58 5.02
CA ILE A 57 1.26 3.28 6.04
C ILE A 57 0.89 4.56 6.79
N ALA A 58 1.88 5.37 7.19
CA ALA A 58 1.65 6.63 7.88
C ALA A 58 0.85 7.63 7.01
N LYS A 59 1.24 7.80 5.74
CA LYS A 59 0.53 8.65 4.77
C LYS A 59 -0.91 8.18 4.56
N ALA A 60 -1.15 6.88 4.40
CA ALA A 60 -2.48 6.31 4.24
C ALA A 60 -3.35 6.52 5.50
N ARG A 61 -2.82 6.28 6.70
CA ARG A 61 -3.52 6.56 7.97
C ARG A 61 -3.88 8.03 8.11
N ALA A 62 -2.96 8.94 7.76
CA ALA A 62 -3.22 10.38 7.78
C ALA A 62 -4.33 10.77 6.79
N LEU A 63 -4.36 10.17 5.60
CA LEU A 63 -5.41 10.38 4.62
C LEU A 63 -6.77 9.87 5.13
N ILE A 64 -6.83 8.65 5.67
CA ILE A 64 -8.04 8.10 6.30
C ILE A 64 -8.60 9.08 7.35
N GLY A 65 -7.74 9.60 8.24
CA GLY A 65 -8.16 10.57 9.25
C GLY A 65 -8.81 11.82 8.63
N ARG A 66 -8.22 12.37 7.58
CA ARG A 66 -8.77 13.54 6.87
C ARG A 66 -10.09 13.23 6.16
N LEU A 67 -10.22 12.05 5.54
CA LEU A 67 -11.47 11.60 4.90
C LEU A 67 -12.59 11.42 5.93
N ILE A 68 -12.29 10.86 7.10
CA ILE A 68 -13.24 10.73 8.21
C ILE A 68 -13.66 12.11 8.72
N CYS A 69 -12.72 13.03 8.95
CA CYS A 69 -13.03 14.39 9.36
C CYS A 69 -13.95 15.10 8.36
N PHE A 70 -13.68 14.97 7.05
CA PHE A 70 -14.54 15.52 6.00
C PHE A 70 -15.96 14.91 6.07
N ARG A 71 -16.06 13.58 6.20
CA ARG A 71 -17.34 12.85 6.31
C ARG A 71 -18.15 13.28 7.54
N SER A 72 -17.48 13.65 8.65
CA SER A 72 -18.12 14.21 9.85
C SER A 72 -18.59 15.68 9.69
N GLY A 73 -18.49 16.27 8.50
CA GLY A 73 -18.93 17.64 8.22
C GLY A 73 -17.84 18.72 8.33
N ASN A 74 -16.57 18.33 8.47
CA ASN A 74 -15.47 19.30 8.56
C ASN A 74 -15.06 19.81 7.17
N ASN A 75 -15.57 20.99 6.81
CA ASN A 75 -15.33 21.64 5.52
C ASN A 75 -14.16 22.63 5.51
N ARG A 76 -13.18 22.49 6.42
CA ARG A 76 -11.98 23.34 6.39
C ARG A 76 -11.27 23.23 5.02
N PRO A 77 -10.83 24.36 4.42
CA PRO A 77 -10.25 24.36 3.07
C PRO A 77 -9.11 23.37 2.86
N ARG A 78 -8.26 23.16 3.88
CA ARG A 78 -7.16 22.18 3.84
C ARG A 78 -7.65 20.73 3.71
N ILE A 79 -8.73 20.39 4.40
CA ILE A 79 -9.33 19.05 4.36
C ILE A 79 -10.00 18.85 3.00
N VAL A 80 -10.83 19.81 2.57
CA VAL A 80 -11.49 19.80 1.25
C VAL A 80 -10.47 19.68 0.12
N HIS A 81 -9.36 20.43 0.19
CA HIS A 81 -8.28 20.34 -0.79
C HIS A 81 -7.64 18.95 -0.79
N THR A 82 -7.36 18.37 0.37
CA THR A 82 -6.81 17.00 0.44
C THR A 82 -7.78 15.99 -0.17
N VAL A 83 -9.07 16.06 0.16
CA VAL A 83 -10.10 15.17 -0.37
C VAL A 83 -10.17 15.35 -1.90
N ARG A 84 -10.20 16.59 -2.39
CA ARG A 84 -10.19 16.89 -3.83
C ARG A 84 -8.97 16.30 -4.54
N MET A 85 -7.78 16.39 -3.94
CA MET A 85 -6.57 15.78 -4.49
C MET A 85 -6.65 14.25 -4.49
N ALA A 86 -7.20 13.64 -3.46
CA ALA A 86 -7.39 12.18 -3.40
C ALA A 86 -8.34 11.66 -4.50
N PHE A 87 -9.34 12.47 -4.88
CA PHE A 87 -10.31 12.13 -5.92
C PHE A 87 -10.02 12.79 -7.28
N ALA A 88 -8.90 13.51 -7.43
CA ALA A 88 -8.61 14.29 -8.62
C ALA A 88 -8.57 13.42 -9.90
N MET A 89 -8.06 12.19 -9.79
CA MET A 89 -8.01 11.24 -10.90
C MET A 89 -9.32 10.48 -11.13
N THR A 90 -10.28 10.59 -10.22
CA THR A 90 -11.54 9.81 -10.27
C THR A 90 -12.72 10.64 -10.79
N ASN A 91 -12.51 11.93 -11.11
CA ASN A 91 -13.54 12.88 -11.57
C ASN A 91 -14.77 12.91 -10.65
N VAL A 92 -14.58 12.70 -9.34
CA VAL A 92 -15.67 12.71 -8.37
C VAL A 92 -15.89 14.14 -7.90
N SER A 93 -17.10 14.67 -8.14
CA SER A 93 -17.51 15.96 -7.59
C SER A 93 -17.91 15.81 -6.12
N LEU A 94 -17.36 16.66 -5.25
CA LEU A 94 -17.60 16.63 -3.80
C LEU A 94 -19.03 17.05 -3.41
N SER A 95 -19.79 17.62 -4.35
CA SER A 95 -21.18 18.06 -4.12
C SER A 95 -22.22 17.00 -4.48
N GLN A 96 -21.81 15.82 -4.97
CA GLN A 96 -22.74 14.74 -5.32
C GLN A 96 -23.25 14.00 -4.07
N PRO A 97 -24.51 13.55 -4.05
CA PRO A 97 -25.07 12.78 -2.92
C PRO A 97 -24.30 11.47 -2.66
N ASP A 98 -23.72 10.87 -3.70
CA ASP A 98 -22.96 9.61 -3.61
C ASP A 98 -21.56 9.77 -2.99
N ILE A 99 -21.15 11.00 -2.61
CA ILE A 99 -19.80 11.24 -2.10
C ILE A 99 -19.52 10.46 -0.82
N THR A 100 -20.53 10.28 0.04
CA THR A 100 -20.40 9.54 1.30
C THR A 100 -20.08 8.06 1.07
N GLN A 101 -20.68 7.45 0.05
CA GLN A 101 -20.39 6.07 -0.34
C GLN A 101 -18.97 5.97 -0.90
N LYS A 102 -18.60 6.86 -1.84
CA LYS A 102 -17.26 6.88 -2.46
C LYS A 102 -16.15 7.14 -1.44
N LEU A 103 -16.41 7.97 -0.42
CA LEU A 103 -15.50 8.18 0.71
C LEU A 103 -15.29 6.90 1.51
N THR A 104 -16.37 6.15 1.75
CA THR A 104 -16.31 4.90 2.51
C THR A 104 -15.53 3.83 1.74
N GLU A 105 -15.80 3.67 0.45
CA GLU A 105 -15.04 2.78 -0.44
C GLU A 105 -13.55 3.14 -0.48
N CYS A 106 -13.22 4.44 -0.55
CA CYS A 106 -11.84 4.92 -0.53
C CYS A 106 -11.14 4.63 0.81
N ILE A 107 -11.85 4.82 1.94
CA ILE A 107 -11.33 4.48 3.27
C ILE A 107 -11.05 2.98 3.37
N ASP A 108 -11.93 2.13 2.86
CA ASP A 108 -11.77 0.69 2.95
C ASP A 108 -10.65 0.18 2.03
N ASP A 109 -10.49 0.73 0.82
CA ASP A 109 -9.34 0.47 -0.05
C ASP A 109 -8.01 0.85 0.66
N LEU A 110 -7.95 2.01 1.31
CA LEU A 110 -6.76 2.42 2.06
C LEU A 110 -6.47 1.48 3.25
N LYS A 111 -7.50 0.97 3.94
CA LYS A 111 -7.32 -0.04 5.00
C LYS A 111 -6.78 -1.34 4.43
N GLN A 112 -7.30 -1.80 3.29
CA GLN A 112 -6.81 -3.01 2.62
C GLN A 112 -5.35 -2.86 2.21
N ARG A 113 -4.97 -1.71 1.65
CA ARG A 113 -3.57 -1.39 1.30
C ARG A 113 -2.65 -1.39 2.52
N ILE A 114 -3.07 -0.79 3.63
CA ILE A 114 -2.32 -0.82 4.90
C ILE A 114 -2.11 -2.25 5.38
N ALA A 115 -3.14 -3.09 5.33
CA ALA A 115 -3.04 -4.49 5.73
C ALA A 115 -2.05 -5.26 4.84
N ALA A 116 -2.12 -5.06 3.52
CA ALA A 116 -1.19 -5.68 2.56
C ALA A 116 0.26 -5.27 2.81
N TRP A 117 0.52 -3.99 3.03
CA TRP A 117 1.87 -3.50 3.35
C TRP A 117 2.38 -4.03 4.70
N GLY A 118 1.49 -4.16 5.70
CA GLY A 118 1.83 -4.78 6.99
C GLY A 118 2.24 -6.25 6.86
N GLN A 119 1.46 -7.04 6.12
CA GLN A 119 1.76 -8.45 5.83
C GLN A 119 3.09 -8.60 5.07
N PHE A 120 3.35 -7.70 4.12
CA PHE A 120 4.59 -7.69 3.36
C PHE A 120 5.80 -7.40 4.25
N GLN A 121 5.68 -6.43 5.16
CA GLN A 121 6.73 -6.12 6.13
C GLN A 121 7.01 -7.30 7.08
N GLU A 122 5.97 -8.00 7.54
CA GLU A 122 6.09 -9.18 8.39
C GLU A 122 6.80 -10.33 7.66
N ALA A 123 6.40 -10.62 6.42
CA ALA A 123 7.03 -11.65 5.61
C ALA A 123 8.53 -11.38 5.36
N LEU A 124 8.89 -10.13 5.04
CA LEU A 124 10.29 -9.74 4.85
C LEU A 124 11.13 -9.83 6.14
N ASN A 125 10.52 -9.59 7.30
CA ASN A 125 11.19 -9.79 8.59
C ASN A 125 11.40 -11.29 8.89
N GLN A 126 10.43 -12.14 8.54
CA GLN A 126 10.49 -13.60 8.71
C GLN A 126 11.32 -14.30 7.62
N LYS A 127 11.88 -13.57 6.65
CA LYS A 127 12.54 -14.11 5.44
C LYS A 127 11.63 -15.05 4.63
N SER A 128 10.32 -14.81 4.70
CA SER A 128 9.30 -15.59 4.00
C SER A 128 8.70 -14.78 2.85
N LEU A 129 8.03 -15.46 1.91
CA LEU A 129 7.26 -14.78 0.86
C LEU A 129 5.94 -14.26 1.46
N PRO A 130 5.54 -13.01 1.14
CA PRO A 130 4.23 -12.51 1.54
C PRO A 130 3.13 -13.42 1.00
N SER A 131 2.12 -13.70 1.82
CA SER A 131 1.00 -14.58 1.46
C SER A 131 0.31 -14.16 0.16
N LEU A 132 0.29 -12.86 -0.15
CA LEU A 132 -0.21 -12.31 -1.41
C LEU A 132 0.48 -12.89 -2.66
N PHE A 133 1.75 -13.30 -2.57
CA PHE A 133 2.48 -13.95 -3.66
C PHE A 133 2.32 -15.47 -3.66
N THR A 134 2.09 -16.09 -2.50
CA THR A 134 1.95 -17.55 -2.40
C THR A 134 0.54 -18.02 -2.75
N THR A 135 -0.48 -17.20 -2.47
CA THR A 135 -1.90 -17.56 -2.71
C THR A 135 -2.27 -17.58 -4.20
N GLY A 136 -1.52 -16.86 -5.05
CA GLY A 136 -1.68 -16.88 -6.50
C GLY A 136 -1.03 -18.07 -7.21
N ILE A 137 -0.05 -18.74 -6.57
CA ILE A 137 0.71 -19.85 -7.16
C ILE A 137 0.03 -21.21 -6.90
N THR A 138 -0.77 -21.33 -5.85
CA THR A 138 -1.51 -22.57 -5.52
C THR A 138 -2.62 -22.96 -6.51
N HIS A 139 -2.97 -22.10 -7.48
CA HIS A 139 -3.91 -22.45 -8.56
C HIS A 139 -3.23 -22.99 -9.83
N LEU A 140 -1.90 -23.12 -9.85
CA LEU A 140 -1.14 -23.65 -10.99
C LEU A 140 -0.52 -25.03 -10.75
N VAL A 141 -0.79 -25.66 -9.59
CA VAL A 141 -0.44 -27.09 -9.40
C VAL A 141 -1.52 -27.90 -10.11
N PRO A 142 -1.20 -28.63 -11.20
CA PRO A 142 -2.14 -29.58 -11.77
C PRO A 142 -2.47 -30.60 -10.67
N LYS A 143 -3.75 -30.84 -10.43
CA LYS A 143 -4.15 -32.01 -9.66
C LYS A 143 -3.91 -33.21 -10.57
N ASP A 144 -2.98 -34.07 -10.16
CA ASP A 144 -2.86 -35.43 -10.68
C ASP A 144 -4.15 -36.23 -10.42
#